data_AF-S5NG32-F1
#
_entry.id   AF-S5NG32-F1
#
_cell.length_a   1.000
_cell.length_b   1.000
_cell.length_c   1.000
_cell.angle_alpha   90.00
_cell.angle_beta   90.00
_cell.angle_gamma   90.00
#
_symmetry.space_group_name_H-M   'P 1'
#
loop_
_entity.id
_entity.type
_entity.pdbx_description
1 polymer ?
#
loop_
_entity_poly.entity_id
_entity_poly.type
_entity_poly.pdbx_seq_one_letter_code
_entity_poly.pdbx_strand_id
1 'polypeptide(L)'
;MQGTIEPGDLIFVDIGVNYFDGDGIYVFDFSGDLYVKRLQKIKSQLLVLSDNPLYKEWQITKEEMEMLHVCGKVLLSQSQQIRRHA
;
A
#
# COMPACT_ATOMS: atom_id res chain seq x y z
N MET A 1 4.78 2.78 -7.24
CA MET A 1 4.26 1.45 -7.55
C MET A 1 4.22 1.20 -9.07
N GLN A 2 5.13 1.83 -9.83
CA GLN A 2 5.22 1.68 -11.29
C GLN A 2 5.32 0.20 -11.68
N GLY A 3 4.55 -0.23 -12.68
CA GLY A 3 4.36 -1.61 -13.09
C GLY A 3 3.18 -2.32 -12.40
N THR A 4 2.55 -1.73 -11.39
CA THR A 4 1.37 -2.30 -10.70
C THR A 4 0.28 -1.27 -10.45
N ILE A 5 0.65 -0.06 -10.03
CA ILE A 5 -0.24 1.09 -9.90
C ILE A 5 0.48 2.29 -10.49
N GLU A 6 -0.07 2.80 -11.60
CA GLU A 6 0.43 3.98 -12.29
C GLU A 6 -0.24 5.27 -11.79
N PRO A 7 0.43 6.43 -11.92
CA PRO A 7 -0.21 7.70 -11.63
C PRO A 7 -1.50 7.89 -12.44
N GLY A 8 -2.61 8.15 -11.74
CA GLY A 8 -3.93 8.33 -12.35
C GLY A 8 -4.79 7.06 -12.40
N ASP A 9 -4.26 5.90 -11.99
CA ASP A 9 -5.07 4.70 -11.79
C ASP A 9 -6.10 4.90 -10.68
N LEU A 10 -7.29 4.31 -10.84
CA LEU A 10 -8.17 4.05 -9.71
C LEU A 10 -7.69 2.82 -8.97
N ILE A 11 -7.76 2.87 -7.64
CA ILE A 11 -7.54 1.71 -6.79
C ILE A 11 -8.81 1.40 -6.01
N PHE A 12 -9.16 0.12 -5.93
CA PHE A 12 -10.31 -0.36 -5.19
C PHE A 12 -9.82 -0.98 -3.90
N VAL A 13 -10.35 -0.48 -2.79
CA VAL A 13 -9.85 -0.79 -1.45
C VAL A 13 -10.98 -1.42 -0.64
N ASP A 14 -10.71 -2.59 -0.07
CA ASP A 14 -11.58 -3.19 0.94
C ASP A 14 -11.25 -2.56 2.30
N ILE A 15 -12.15 -1.69 2.77
CA ILE A 15 -12.04 -1.01 4.06
C ILE A 15 -12.49 -1.88 5.24
N GLY A 16 -13.08 -3.06 4.98
CA GLY A 16 -13.38 -4.04 6.02
C GLY A 16 -12.11 -4.72 6.55
N VAL A 17 -11.03 -4.70 5.75
CA VAL A 17 -9.71 -5.24 6.11
C VAL A 17 -8.82 -4.11 6.62
N ASN A 18 -9.07 -3.66 7.85
CA ASN A 18 -8.32 -2.61 8.55
C ASN A 18 -7.15 -3.15 9.41
N TYR A 19 -6.63 -4.32 9.04
CA TYR A 19 -5.50 -5.00 9.68
C TYR A 19 -4.65 -5.70 8.62
N PHE A 20 -3.44 -6.12 8.98
CA PHE A 20 -2.60 -6.92 8.09
C PHE A 20 -3.18 -8.33 7.91
N ASP A 21 -3.69 -8.63 6.72
CA ASP A 21 -4.31 -9.89 6.33
C ASP A 21 -3.47 -10.61 5.25
N GLY A 22 -2.19 -10.82 5.57
CA GLY A 22 -1.22 -11.46 4.67
C GLY A 22 -0.61 -10.52 3.63
N ASP A 23 0.35 -11.04 2.86
CA ASP A 23 1.11 -10.27 1.88
C ASP A 23 0.18 -9.65 0.81
N GLY A 24 0.36 -8.37 0.54
CA GLY A 24 -0.53 -7.66 -0.38
C GLY A 24 -0.26 -6.16 -0.40
N ILE A 25 -1.03 -5.44 -1.22
CA ILE A 25 -0.97 -3.97 -1.29
C ILE A 25 -2.02 -3.42 -0.33
N TYR A 26 -1.63 -2.46 0.49
CA TYR A 26 -2.49 -1.84 1.48
C TYR A 26 -2.46 -0.33 1.33
N VAL A 27 -3.57 0.28 1.73
CA VAL A 27 -3.61 1.68 2.13
C VAL A 27 -3.42 1.71 3.64
N PHE A 28 -2.42 2.43 4.11
CA PHE A 28 -2.16 2.56 5.54
C PHE A 28 -1.58 3.92 5.87
N ASP A 29 -1.88 4.41 7.07
CA ASP A 29 -1.19 5.51 7.70
C ASP A 29 0.03 4.97 8.45
N PHE A 30 1.15 5.68 8.35
CA PHE A 30 2.31 5.44 9.19
C PHE A 30 2.82 6.76 9.73
N SER A 31 2.65 6.98 11.04
CA SER A 31 3.06 8.21 11.73
C SER A 31 2.43 9.50 11.14
N GLY A 32 1.19 9.43 10.62
CA GLY A 32 0.46 10.56 10.05
C GLY A 32 0.62 10.75 8.54
N ASP A 33 1.46 9.95 7.88
CA ASP A 33 1.60 9.94 6.43
C ASP A 33 0.87 8.74 5.81
N LEU A 34 0.07 9.01 4.77
CA LEU A 34 -0.70 7.98 4.08
C LEU A 34 0.10 7.34 2.94
N TYR A 35 0.14 6.01 2.92
CA TYR A 35 0.86 5.22 1.94
C TYR A 35 -0.04 4.23 1.20
N VAL A 36 0.34 3.98 -0.07
CA VAL A 36 -0.10 2.81 -0.84
C VAL A 36 1.13 2.00 -1.21
N LYS A 37 1.36 0.93 -0.45
CA LYS A 37 2.56 0.09 -0.59
C LYS A 37 2.24 -1.37 -0.35
N ARG A 38 3.15 -2.24 -0.77
CA ARG A 38 3.04 -3.66 -0.49
C ARG A 38 3.56 -3.94 0.92
N LEU A 39 2.71 -4.49 1.77
CA LEU A 39 3.12 -5.05 3.06
C LEU A 39 3.43 -6.53 2.87
N GLN A 40 4.60 -6.96 3.34
CA GLN A 40 5.03 -8.35 3.31
C GLN A 40 5.60 -8.77 4.66
N LYS A 41 5.17 -9.91 5.18
CA LYS A 41 5.70 -10.44 6.45
C LYS A 41 6.75 -11.52 6.20
N ILE A 42 8.01 -11.23 6.55
CA ILE A 42 9.11 -12.19 6.50
C ILE A 42 9.50 -12.55 7.92
N LYS A 43 9.26 -13.82 8.31
CA LYS A 43 9.44 -14.31 9.69
C LYS A 43 8.64 -13.44 10.68
N SER A 44 9.33 -12.63 11.48
CA SER A 44 8.75 -11.73 12.49
C SER A 44 8.77 -10.26 12.07
N GLN A 45 9.22 -9.96 10.85
CA GLN A 45 9.40 -8.59 10.36
C GLN A 45 8.33 -8.25 9.33
N LEU A 46 7.81 -7.02 9.41
CA LEU A 46 6.90 -6.46 8.42
C LEU A 46 7.68 -5.49 7.52
N LEU A 47 7.75 -5.80 6.24
CA LEU A 47 8.41 -4.99 5.24
C LEU A 47 7.40 -4.18 4.44
N VAL A 48 7.78 -2.94 4.14
CA VAL A 48 7.09 -2.04 3.24
C VAL A 48 7.86 -1.98 1.94
N LEU A 49 7.32 -2.65 0.94
CA LEU A 49 7.92 -2.80 -0.37
C LEU A 49 7.28 -1.83 -1.37
N SER A 50 8.12 -1.35 -2.28
CA SER A 50 7.67 -0.63 -3.47
C SER A 50 7.81 -1.55 -4.67
N ASP A 51 6.72 -1.75 -5.40
CA ASP A 51 6.78 -2.50 -6.66
C ASP A 51 7.57 -1.74 -7.76
N ASN A 52 7.88 -0.45 -7.52
CA ASN A 52 8.89 0.27 -8.31
C ASN A 52 10.30 0.08 -7.68
N PRO A 53 11.24 -0.60 -8.38
CA PRO A 53 12.57 -0.94 -7.85
C PRO A 53 13.49 0.28 -7.64
N LEU A 54 13.14 1.45 -8.17
CA LEU A 54 13.89 2.69 -7.93
C LEU A 54 13.75 3.20 -6.48
N TYR A 55 12.74 2.71 -5.75
CA TYR A 55 12.48 3.10 -4.36
C TYR A 55 12.95 2.01 -3.42
N LYS A 56 13.64 2.43 -2.36
CA LYS A 56 14.10 1.51 -1.32
C LYS A 56 12.90 0.97 -0.52
N GLU A 57 12.96 -0.31 -0.23
CA GLU A 57 12.15 -0.92 0.82
C GLU A 57 12.60 -0.43 2.20
N TRP A 58 11.68 -0.53 3.16
CA TRP A 58 11.95 -0.25 4.55
C TRP A 58 11.15 -1.21 5.43
N GLN A 59 11.52 -1.31 6.69
CA GLN A 59 10.93 -2.22 7.64
C GLN A 59 10.17 -1.44 8.70
N ILE A 60 9.01 -1.95 9.11
CA ILE A 60 8.35 -1.53 10.35
C ILE A 60 8.87 -2.43 11.48
N THR A 61 9.55 -1.82 12.45
CA THR A 61 10.04 -2.52 13.64
C THR A 61 8.90 -2.84 14.61
N LYS A 62 9.17 -3.62 15.64
CA LYS A 62 8.12 -3.96 16.63
C LYS A 62 7.68 -2.74 17.41
N GLU A 63 8.62 -1.85 17.69
CA GLU A 63 8.43 -0.62 18.43
C GLU A 63 7.64 0.42 17.62
N GLU A 64 7.72 0.37 16.30
CA GLU A 64 6.98 1.23 15.38
C GLU A 64 5.60 0.70 14.99
N MET A 65 5.23 -0.53 15.40
CA MET A 65 3.95 -1.11 15.00
C MET A 65 2.74 -0.29 15.48
N GLU A 66 2.87 0.42 16.59
CA GLU A 66 1.81 1.32 17.08
C GLU A 66 1.56 2.52 16.15
N MET A 67 2.54 2.86 15.30
CA MET A 67 2.44 3.93 14.31
C MET A 67 1.74 3.47 13.02
N LEU A 68 1.59 2.16 12.82
CA LEU A 68 0.96 1.60 11.62
C LEU A 68 -0.56 1.46 11.83
N HIS A 69 -1.32 2.15 11.00
CA HIS A 69 -2.77 1.99 10.93
C HIS A 69 -3.19 1.57 9.52
N VAL A 70 -3.60 0.31 9.36
CA VAL A 70 -4.12 -0.18 8.08
C VAL A 70 -5.51 0.40 7.83
N CYS A 71 -5.66 1.15 6.74
CA CYS A 71 -6.94 1.74 6.34
C CYS A 71 -7.75 0.77 5.47
N GLY A 72 -7.09 -0.11 4.73
CA GLY A 72 -7.75 -1.10 3.87
C GLY A 72 -6.77 -1.88 2.98
N LYS A 73 -7.24 -2.99 2.43
CA LYS A 73 -6.48 -3.82 1.48
C LYS A 73 -6.85 -3.47 0.04
N VAL A 74 -5.86 -3.22 -0.79
CA VAL A 74 -6.08 -2.94 -2.22
C VAL A 74 -6.38 -4.26 -2.93
N LEU A 75 -7.52 -4.31 -3.62
CA LEU A 75 -7.98 -5.48 -4.36
C LEU A 75 -7.52 -5.47 -5.82
N LEU A 76 -7.61 -4.31 -6.47
CA LEU A 76 -7.21 -4.10 -7.86
C LEU A 76 -6.95 -2.64 -8.18
N SER A 77 -6.19 -2.41 -9.25
CA SER A 77 -6.02 -1.11 -9.91
C SER A 77 -6.66 -1.12 -11.30
N GLN A 78 -7.14 0.03 -11.73
CA GLN A 78 -7.70 0.24 -13.07
C GLN A 78 -7.12 1.50 -13.68
N SER A 79 -6.29 1.32 -14.72
CA SER A 79 -5.79 2.44 -15.51
C SER A 79 -6.89 3.10 -16.32
N GLN A 80 -6.91 4.43 -16.27
CA GLN A 80 -7.94 5.22 -16.92
C GLN A 80 -7.46 5.82 -18.24
N GLN A 81 -8.32 5.76 -19.25
CA GLN A 81 -8.26 6.70 -20.36
C GLN A 81 -9.16 7.90 -20.04
N ILE A 82 -8.56 8.94 -19.46
CA ILE A 82 -9.30 10.14 -19.06
C ILE A 82 -9.64 10.95 -20.31
N ARG A 83 -10.94 11.07 -20.61
CA ARG A 83 -11.46 12.04 -21.58
C ARG A 83 -12.11 13.17 -20.81
N ARG A 84 -11.44 14.34 -20.78
CA ARG A 84 -12.02 15.55 -20.18
C ARG A 84 -12.87 16.24 -21.24
N HIS A 85 -14.13 16.44 -20.94
CA HIS A 85 -15.03 17.27 -21.73
C HIS A 85 -15.22 18.59 -20.96
N ALA A 86 -15.22 19.71 -21.69
CA ALA A 86 -15.43 21.05 -21.14
C ALA A 86 -16.90 21.27 -20.78
#